data_AF-A0A3B8R6T1-F1
#
_entry.id   AF-A0A3B8R6T1-F1
#
_cell.length_a   1.000
_cell.length_b   1.000
_cell.length_c   1.000
_cell.angle_alpha   90.00
_cell.angle_beta   90.00
_cell.angle_gamma   90.00
#
_symmetry.space_group_name_H-M   'P 1'
#
loop_
_entity.id
_entity.type
_entity.pdbx_description
1 polymer ?
#
loop_
_entity_poly.entity_id
_entity_poly.type
_entity_poly.pdbx_seq_one_letter_code
_entity_poly.pdbx_strand_id
1 'polypeptide(L)' 'KVLVEGDATIAYGRVIDLMDRLQRVGVQDVGLITQPPSG' A
#
# COMPACT_ATOMS: atom_id res chain seq x y z
N LYS A 1 7.02 -8.23 -8.30
CA LYS A 1 5.67 -7.72 -7.98
C LYS A 1 5.42 -7.94 -6.50
N VAL A 2 5.21 -6.88 -5.73
CA VAL A 2 4.93 -6.94 -4.29
C VAL A 2 3.46 -6.62 -4.07
N LEU A 3 2.82 -7.34 -3.14
CA LEU A 3 1.45 -7.07 -2.72
C LEU A 3 1.45 -6.55 -1.29
N VAL A 4 0.65 -5.50 -1.08
CA VAL A 4 0.46 -4.88 0.23
C VAL A 4 -1.01 -5.04 0.59
N GLU A 5 -1.26 -5.61 1.76
CA GLU A 5 -2.58 -5.68 2.37
C GLU A 5 -2.83 -4.44 3.23
N GLY A 6 -3.97 -3.79 3.03
CA GLY A 6 -4.39 -2.64 3.81
C GLY A 6 -5.89 -2.65 4.06
N ASP A 7 -6.30 -2.06 5.18
CA ASP A 7 -7.72 -1.83 5.49
C ASP A 7 -8.17 -0.41 5.09
N ALA A 8 -9.49 -0.17 5.09
CA ALA A 8 -10.09 1.11 4.70
C ALA A 8 -9.77 2.28 5.65
N THR A 9 -9.23 2.02 6.84
CA THR A 9 -8.89 3.04 7.84
C THR A 9 -7.47 3.58 7.68
N ILE A 10 -6.68 3.01 6.76
CA ILE A 10 -5.32 3.47 6.51
C ILE A 10 -5.34 4.90 5.95
N ALA A 11 -4.69 5.80 6.68
CA ALA A 11 -4.47 7.16 6.24
C ALA A 11 -3.67 7.20 4.93
N TYR A 12 -4.11 8.01 3.97
CA TYR A 12 -3.47 8.15 2.67
C TYR A 12 -1.97 8.49 2.76
N GLY A 13 -1.55 9.32 3.73
CA GLY A 13 -0.14 9.63 3.96
C GLY A 13 0.72 8.39 4.26
N ARG A 14 0.16 7.40 4.98
CA ARG A 14 0.85 6.14 5.27
C ARG A 14 1.08 5.30 4.00
N VAL A 15 0.18 5.42 3.02
CA VAL A 15 0.34 4.76 1.71
C VAL A 15 1.50 5.39 0.94
N ILE A 16 1.58 6.72 0.92
CA ILE A 16 2.68 7.44 0.25
C ILE A 16 4.04 7.11 0.88
N ASP A 17 4.14 7.10 2.21
CA ASP A 17 5.38 6.76 2.92
C ASP A 17 5.85 5.33 2.63
N LEU A 18 4.90 4.40 2.52
CA LEU A 18 5.21 3.02 2.14
C LEU A 18 5.71 2.93 0.70
N MET A 19 5.04 3.62 -0.23
CA MET A 19 5.43 3.62 -1.64
C MET A 19 6.82 4.23 -1.85
N ASP A 20 7.15 5.33 -1.17
CA ASP A 20 8.50 5.93 -1.20
C ASP A 20 9.57 4.92 -0.72
N ARG A 21 9.30 4.21 0.38
CA ARG A 21 10.22 3.19 0.90
C ARG A 21 10.42 2.04 -0.09
N LEU A 22 9.35 1.55 -0.72
CA LEU A 22 9.41 0.46 -1.69
C LEU A 22 10.16 0.87 -2.97
N GLN A 23 9.95 2.09 -3.45
CA GLN A 23 10.66 2.62 -4.62
C GLN A 23 12.16 2.77 -4.36
N ARG A 24 12.56 3.24 -3.15
CA ARG A 24 13.98 3.36 -2.77
C ARG A 24 14.73 2.03 -2.79
N VAL A 25 14.04 0.91 -2.56
CA VAL A 25 14.63 -0.43 -2.62
C VAL A 25 14.48 -1.09 -4.00
N GLY A 26 14.09 -0.32 -5.01
CA GLY A 26 14.03 -0.77 -6.42
C GLY A 26 12.73 -1.46 -6.82
N VAL A 27 11.69 -1.43 -5.99
CA VAL A 27 10.38 -1.99 -6.37
C VAL A 27 9.68 -1.03 -7.31
N GLN A 28 9.54 -1.45 -8.57
CA GLN A 28 8.93 -0.65 -9.63
C GLN A 28 7.41 -0.80 -9.71
N ASP A 29 6.88 -1.96 -9.29
CA ASP A 29 5.45 -2.28 -9.37
C ASP A 29 4.91 -2.77 -8.02
N VAL A 30 3.99 -1.98 -7.46
CA VAL A 30 3.26 -2.28 -6.22
C VAL A 30 1.78 -2.38 -6.50
N GLY A 31 1.17 -3.50 -6.09
CA GLY A 31 -0.28 -3.67 -6.10
C GLY A 31 -0.84 -3.53 -4.69
N LEU A 32 -1.84 -2.67 -4.51
CA LEU A 32 -2.59 -2.57 -3.25
C LEU A 32 -3.82 -3.49 -3.32
N ILE A 33 -3.98 -4.34 -2.31
CA ILE A 33 -5.21 -5.10 -2.09
C ILE A 33 -5.87 -4.56 -0.83
N THR A 34 -7.11 -4.10 -0.98
CA THR A 34 -7.94 -3.61 0.13
C THR A 34 -9.10 -4.55 0.38
N GLN A 35 -9.37 -4.86 1.64
CA GLN A 35 -10.63 -5.48 2.02
C GLN A 35 -11.71 -4.40 2.16
N PRO A 36 -12.90 -4.57 1.52
CA PRO A 36 -14.00 -3.63 1.71
C PRO A 36 -14.45 -3.66 3.18
N PRO A 37 -14.84 -2.50 3.76
CA PRO A 37 -15.35 -2.47 5.12
C PRO A 37 -16.59 -3.37 5.20
N SER A 38 -16.59 -4.29 6.16
CA SER A 38 -17.76 -5.10 6.51
C SER A 38 -18.85 -4.13 6.99
N GLY A 39 -19.82 -3.83 6.12
CA GLY A 39 -21.00 -3.06 6.49
C GLY A 39 -21.81 -3.76 7.58
#